data_AF-A0A1A8F233-F1
#
_entry.id   AF-A0A1A8F233-F1
#
_cell.length_a   1.000
_cell.length_b   1.000
_cell.length_c   1.000
_cell.angle_alpha   90.00
_cell.angle_beta   90.00
_cell.angle_gamma   90.00
#
_symmetry.space_group_name_H-M   'P 1'
#
loop_
_entity.id
_entity.type
_entity.pdbx_description
1 polymer ?
#
loop_
_entity_poly.entity_id
_entity_poly.type
_entity_poly.pdbx_seq_one_letter_code
_entity_poly.pdbx_strand_id
1 'polypeptide(L)'
;QFEFSVDSFQIVLDSMLSHYEQSQLPMSQSHHPTVLGESMYGDFSTALHHLRNKLIATKRPEEIRGGGLLKYCNLLVRAFQPASQEEFKALERYMCSRFFIDFPDIGEQQRKVEAYLQSHFIGEDKSKYDYLQILRKVVNESTVCLMGHERRQTLQLLASMSVRVLAEQSAIPDASCVTCYYQPAPYVRDHNFSNYYVANQNIPTWLPCN
;
A
#
# COMPACT_ATOMS: atom_id res chain seq x y z
N GLN A 1 22.88 -2.93 -1.71
CA GLN A 1 21.41 -3.07 -1.72
C GLN A 1 20.85 -1.70 -1.36
N PHE A 2 19.98 -1.16 -2.22
CA PHE A 2 19.33 0.11 -1.96
C PHE A 2 18.33 -0.01 -0.81
N GLU A 3 18.42 0.89 0.16
CA GLU A 3 17.46 1.06 1.24
C GLU A 3 17.30 2.53 1.61
N PHE A 4 16.12 2.90 2.10
CA PHE A 4 15.93 4.15 2.82
C PHE A 4 16.48 4.00 4.24
N SER A 5 16.96 5.10 4.82
CA SER A 5 17.50 5.09 6.18
C SER A 5 16.56 4.47 7.22
N VAL A 6 15.25 4.68 7.07
CA VAL A 6 14.22 4.21 8.02
C VAL A 6 14.04 2.69 8.05
N ASP A 7 14.51 1.97 7.02
CA ASP A 7 14.40 0.50 6.91
C ASP A 7 15.75 -0.19 6.99
N SER A 8 16.80 0.54 7.36
CA SER A 8 18.18 0.05 7.31
C SER A 8 18.69 -0.55 8.62
N PHE A 9 17.80 -0.75 9.60
CA PHE A 9 18.18 -1.25 10.91
C PHE A 9 18.27 -2.77 10.92
N GLN A 10 19.37 -3.30 11.45
CA GLN A 10 19.56 -4.72 11.72
C GLN A 10 19.84 -4.92 13.21
N ILE A 11 19.22 -5.93 13.81
CA ILE A 11 19.38 -6.26 15.22
C ILE A 11 20.10 -7.60 15.30
N VAL A 12 21.26 -7.62 15.95
CA VAL A 12 22.04 -8.85 16.15
C VAL A 12 21.39 -9.66 17.27
N LEU A 13 20.95 -10.88 16.95
CA LEU A 13 20.14 -11.70 17.87
C LEU A 13 20.95 -12.68 18.72
N ASP A 14 22.25 -12.82 18.50
CA ASP A 14 23.09 -13.83 19.17
C ASP A 14 23.00 -13.78 20.69
N SER A 15 23.01 -12.58 21.28
CA SER A 15 22.89 -12.39 22.72
C SER A 15 21.48 -12.70 23.25
N MET A 16 20.44 -12.49 22.45
CA MET A 16 19.07 -12.91 22.77
C MET A 16 18.93 -14.43 22.74
N LEU A 17 19.44 -15.08 21.69
CA LEU A 17 19.37 -16.53 21.52
C LEU A 17 20.13 -17.25 22.64
N SER A 18 21.35 -16.80 22.95
CA SER A 18 22.15 -17.34 24.06
C SER A 18 21.44 -17.20 25.41
N HIS A 19 20.74 -16.09 25.63
CA HIS A 19 19.96 -15.88 26.85
C HIS A 19 18.81 -16.89 26.97
N TYR A 20 18.07 -17.16 25.90
CA TYR A 20 17.00 -18.15 25.91
C TYR A 20 17.48 -19.59 26.10
N GLU A 21 18.68 -19.93 25.63
CA GLU A 21 19.27 -21.25 25.84
C GLU A 21 19.73 -21.46 27.29
N GLN A 22 20.23 -20.40 27.94
CA GLN A 22 20.89 -20.49 29.25
C GLN A 22 19.97 -20.12 30.42
N SER A 23 18.96 -19.27 30.19
CA SER A 23 18.06 -18.77 31.23
C SER A 23 16.67 -19.36 31.08
N GLN A 24 16.19 -20.05 32.11
CA GLN A 24 14.77 -20.45 32.24
C GLN A 24 13.90 -19.34 32.85
N LEU A 25 14.51 -18.23 33.27
CA LEU A 25 13.80 -17.11 33.88
C LEU A 25 13.22 -16.19 32.81
N PRO A 26 11.99 -15.69 33.00
CA PRO A 26 11.41 -14.70 32.10
C PRO A 26 12.22 -13.40 32.16
N MET A 27 12.41 -12.77 30.99
CA MET A 27 13.10 -11.49 30.89
C MET A 27 12.39 -10.41 31.71
N SER A 28 13.19 -9.57 32.37
CA SER A 28 12.72 -8.42 33.16
C SER A 28 13.62 -7.21 32.93
N GLN A 29 13.18 -6.03 33.40
CA GLN A 29 13.99 -4.81 33.26
C GLN A 29 15.35 -4.91 33.98
N SER A 30 15.47 -5.72 35.04
CA SER A 30 16.74 -5.99 35.73
C SER A 30 17.50 -7.20 35.16
N HIS A 31 16.88 -7.98 34.27
CA HIS A 31 17.46 -9.21 33.74
C HIS A 31 17.09 -9.38 32.27
N HIS A 32 17.93 -8.83 31.39
CA HIS A 32 17.84 -8.95 29.95
C HIS A 32 19.25 -8.88 29.35
N PRO A 33 19.50 -9.53 28.20
CA PRO A 33 20.78 -9.44 27.52
C PRO A 33 20.95 -8.06 26.88
N THR A 34 22.20 -7.62 26.75
CA THR A 34 22.53 -6.46 25.91
C THR A 34 22.44 -6.85 24.44
N VAL A 35 21.66 -6.12 23.65
CA VAL A 35 21.44 -6.39 22.22
C VAL A 35 22.07 -5.27 21.39
N LEU A 36 22.79 -5.64 20.34
CA LEU A 36 23.41 -4.71 19.41
C LEU A 36 22.47 -4.41 18.24
N GLY A 37 22.28 -3.12 17.94
CA GLY A 37 21.60 -2.66 16.74
C GLY A 37 22.57 -1.94 15.82
N GLU A 38 22.52 -2.26 14.53
CA GLU A 38 23.35 -1.68 13.48
C GLU A 38 22.49 -1.00 12.41
N SER A 39 23.09 -0.07 11.67
CA SER A 39 22.43 0.67 10.58
C SER A 39 23.18 0.50 9.28
N MET A 40 22.54 -0.14 8.29
CA MET A 40 23.09 -0.34 6.95
C MET A 40 23.11 0.94 6.11
N TYR A 41 22.48 2.01 6.60
CA TYR A 41 22.60 3.37 6.06
C TYR A 41 23.93 4.04 6.44
N GLY A 42 24.68 3.46 7.38
CA GLY A 42 25.93 3.99 7.92
C GLY A 42 25.72 4.47 9.35
N ASP A 43 25.58 5.78 9.56
CA ASP A 43 25.44 6.33 10.91
C ASP A 43 24.10 5.96 11.55
N PHE A 44 24.16 5.25 12.67
CA PHE A 44 22.98 4.78 13.42
C PHE A 44 22.16 5.94 13.97
N SER A 45 22.83 6.94 14.56
CA SER A 45 22.18 8.10 15.17
C SER A 45 21.37 8.91 14.14
N THR A 46 21.93 9.09 12.95
CA THR A 46 21.27 9.78 11.83
C THR A 46 20.06 8.99 11.31
N ALA A 47 20.21 7.68 11.10
CA ALA A 47 19.09 6.84 10.67
C ALA A 47 17.97 6.86 11.73
N LEU A 48 18.32 6.79 13.01
CA LEU A 48 17.37 6.87 14.12
C LEU A 48 16.69 8.24 14.19
N HIS A 49 17.42 9.32 13.91
CA HIS A 49 16.87 10.66 13.79
C HIS A 49 15.84 10.74 12.65
N HIS A 50 16.14 10.16 11.49
CA HIS A 50 15.18 10.10 10.39
C HIS A 50 13.93 9.30 10.76
N LEU A 51 14.07 8.15 11.43
CA LEU A 51 12.93 7.36 11.88
C LEU A 51 12.04 8.14 12.86
N ARG A 52 12.65 8.82 13.84
CA ARG A 52 11.91 9.62 14.85
C ARG A 52 11.18 10.81 14.26
N ASN A 53 11.78 11.48 13.26
CA ASN A 53 11.22 12.66 12.63
C ASN A 53 10.46 12.37 11.33
N LYS A 54 10.22 11.08 11.03
CA LYS A 54 9.57 10.62 9.80
C LYS A 54 10.19 11.20 8.51
N LEU A 55 11.51 11.17 8.41
CA LEU A 55 12.24 11.67 7.26
C LEU A 55 12.62 10.53 6.30
N ILE A 56 12.46 10.77 5.00
CA ILE A 56 12.91 9.88 3.94
C ILE A 56 14.27 10.37 3.46
N ALA A 57 15.27 9.51 3.55
CA ALA A 57 16.63 9.79 3.08
C ALA A 57 17.28 8.52 2.53
N THR A 58 18.13 8.69 1.53
CA THR A 58 18.97 7.66 0.94
C THR A 58 20.35 8.23 0.58
N LYS A 59 21.41 7.42 0.66
CA LYS A 59 22.78 7.80 0.26
C LYS A 59 23.19 7.26 -1.10
N ARG A 60 22.47 6.26 -1.61
CA ARG A 60 22.82 5.50 -2.82
C ARG A 60 21.64 5.46 -3.80
N PRO A 61 21.17 6.61 -4.29
CA PRO A 61 20.04 6.66 -5.22
C PRO A 61 20.28 5.85 -6.50
N GLU A 62 21.54 5.66 -6.92
CA GLU A 62 21.96 4.89 -8.09
C GLU A 62 21.69 3.38 -7.98
N GLU A 63 21.57 2.83 -6.77
CA GLU A 63 21.25 1.42 -6.56
C GLU A 63 19.73 1.13 -6.62
N ILE A 64 18.90 2.16 -6.82
CA ILE A 64 17.44 2.00 -6.86
C ILE A 64 17.02 1.13 -8.05
N ARG A 65 16.21 0.12 -7.74
CA ARG A 65 15.43 -0.66 -8.71
C ARG A 65 13.97 -0.18 -8.71
N GLY A 66 13.15 -0.65 -9.65
CA GLY A 66 11.76 -0.20 -9.85
C GLY A 66 10.89 -0.28 -8.59
N GLY A 67 11.14 -1.28 -7.72
CA GLY A 67 10.45 -1.39 -6.43
C GLY A 67 10.70 -0.23 -5.45
N GLY A 68 11.76 0.57 -5.66
CA GLY A 68 12.06 1.75 -4.84
C GLY A 68 10.96 2.82 -4.93
N LEU A 69 10.32 2.99 -6.10
CA LEU A 69 9.18 3.89 -6.26
C LEU A 69 7.99 3.46 -5.39
N LEU A 70 7.68 2.16 -5.39
CA LEU A 70 6.58 1.61 -4.61
C LEU A 70 6.81 1.79 -3.10
N LYS A 71 8.06 1.58 -2.67
CA LYS A 71 8.49 1.77 -1.28
C LYS A 71 8.46 3.24 -0.87
N TYR A 72 8.91 4.15 -1.74
CA TYR A 72 8.84 5.59 -1.52
C TYR A 72 7.39 6.06 -1.30
N CYS A 73 6.47 5.66 -2.18
CA CYS A 73 5.06 6.04 -2.06
C CYS A 73 4.42 5.49 -0.77
N ASN A 74 4.84 4.31 -0.30
CA ASN A 74 4.35 3.74 0.96
C ASN A 74 4.81 4.60 2.16
N LEU A 75 6.07 5.05 2.16
CA LEU A 75 6.56 5.98 3.17
C LEU A 75 5.76 7.29 3.18
N LEU A 76 5.42 7.84 2.01
CA LEU A 76 4.60 9.04 1.90
C LEU A 76 3.18 8.85 2.50
N VAL A 77 2.51 7.71 2.23
CA VAL A 77 1.21 7.39 2.86
C VAL A 77 1.32 7.32 4.38
N ARG A 78 2.45 6.81 4.89
CA ARG A 78 2.74 6.71 6.33
C ARG A 78 3.19 8.05 6.95
N ALA A 79 2.97 9.15 6.23
CA ALA A 79 3.29 10.52 6.61
C ALA A 79 4.80 10.77 6.84
N PHE A 80 5.66 10.02 6.16
CA PHE A 80 7.06 10.39 6.04
C PHE A 80 7.23 11.47 4.97
N GLN A 81 8.25 12.31 5.16
CA GLN A 81 8.55 13.44 4.29
C GLN A 81 9.99 13.35 3.78
N PRO A 82 10.27 13.71 2.52
CA PRO A 82 11.63 13.90 2.03
C PRO A 82 12.49 14.77 2.96
N ALA A 83 13.71 14.32 3.26
CA ALA A 83 14.67 15.14 4.02
C ALA A 83 15.06 16.43 3.27
N SER A 84 15.03 16.39 1.93
CA SER A 84 15.21 17.56 1.05
C SER A 84 14.24 17.49 -0.12
N GLN A 85 13.37 18.48 -0.27
CA GLN A 85 12.35 18.50 -1.33
C GLN A 85 12.96 18.65 -2.73
N GLU A 86 14.02 19.43 -2.88
CA GLU A 86 14.69 19.61 -4.18
C GLU A 86 15.38 18.34 -4.66
N GLU A 87 16.12 17.67 -3.77
CA GLU A 87 16.80 16.42 -4.09
C GLU A 87 15.79 15.31 -4.43
N PHE A 88 14.69 15.23 -3.67
CA PHE A 88 13.68 14.20 -3.91
C PHE A 88 12.88 14.43 -5.19
N LYS A 89 12.70 15.67 -5.67
CA LYS A 89 12.15 15.89 -7.02
C LYS A 89 13.04 15.34 -8.13
N ALA A 90 14.36 15.34 -7.96
CA ALA A 90 15.26 14.66 -8.90
C ALA A 90 15.18 13.14 -8.73
N LEU A 91 15.11 12.68 -7.49
CA LEU A 91 15.04 11.25 -7.16
C LEU A 91 13.74 10.60 -7.63
N GLU A 92 12.60 11.28 -7.54
CA GLU A 92 11.32 10.77 -8.04
C GLU A 92 11.35 10.53 -9.55
N ARG A 93 11.98 11.45 -10.31
CA ARG A 93 12.18 11.27 -11.76
C ARG A 93 13.01 10.03 -12.04
N TYR A 94 14.06 9.80 -11.26
CA TYR A 94 14.90 8.61 -11.35
C TYR A 94 14.14 7.33 -10.99
N MET A 95 13.39 7.34 -9.89
CA MET A 95 12.54 6.22 -9.45
C MET A 95 11.48 5.85 -10.49
N CYS A 96 10.81 6.85 -11.08
CA CYS A 96 9.84 6.63 -12.15
C CYS A 96 10.51 6.00 -13.38
N SER A 97 11.67 6.52 -13.79
CA SER A 97 12.43 5.93 -14.90
C SER A 97 12.85 4.49 -14.63
N ARG A 98 13.41 4.19 -13.45
CA ARG A 98 13.77 2.82 -13.06
C ARG A 98 12.56 1.90 -12.98
N PHE A 99 11.40 2.39 -12.55
CA PHE A 99 10.16 1.62 -12.53
C PHE A 99 9.74 1.18 -13.93
N PHE A 100 9.72 2.08 -14.92
CA PHE A 100 9.37 1.73 -16.29
C PHE A 100 10.42 0.86 -17.00
N ILE A 101 11.71 1.05 -16.69
CA ILE A 101 12.79 0.22 -17.23
C ILE A 101 12.71 -1.20 -16.67
N ASP A 102 12.49 -1.34 -15.36
CA ASP A 102 12.46 -2.64 -14.70
C ASP A 102 11.12 -3.36 -14.95
N PHE A 103 10.02 -2.64 -15.20
CA PHE A 103 8.68 -3.18 -15.49
C PHE A 103 8.07 -2.52 -16.75
N PRO A 104 8.53 -2.88 -17.96
CA PRO A 104 8.10 -2.22 -19.19
C PRO A 104 6.67 -2.60 -19.62
N ASP A 105 6.20 -3.80 -19.26
CA ASP A 105 4.87 -4.29 -19.60
C ASP A 105 3.80 -3.86 -18.59
N ILE A 106 2.64 -3.45 -19.09
CA ILE A 106 1.53 -2.97 -18.25
C ILE A 106 0.95 -4.08 -17.35
N GLY A 107 0.93 -5.33 -17.83
CA GLY A 107 0.49 -6.48 -17.04
C GLY A 107 1.49 -6.86 -15.95
N GLU A 108 2.79 -6.63 -16.17
CA GLU A 108 3.80 -6.72 -15.11
C GLU A 108 3.64 -5.61 -14.06
N GLN A 109 3.46 -4.36 -14.49
CA GLN A 109 3.22 -3.24 -13.57
C GLN A 109 1.99 -3.51 -12.69
N GLN A 110 0.89 -3.97 -13.29
CA GLN A 110 -0.31 -4.36 -12.53
C GLN A 110 0.02 -5.42 -11.48
N ARG A 111 0.63 -6.54 -11.87
CA ARG A 111 0.99 -7.62 -10.94
C ARG A 111 1.89 -7.14 -9.81
N LYS A 112 2.85 -6.25 -10.10
CA LYS A 112 3.74 -5.68 -9.08
C LYS A 112 3.01 -4.79 -8.09
N VAL A 113 2.13 -3.91 -8.56
CA VAL A 113 1.34 -3.04 -7.67
C VAL A 113 0.34 -3.86 -6.86
N GLU A 114 -0.35 -4.83 -7.47
CA GLU A 114 -1.29 -5.73 -6.77
C GLU A 114 -0.56 -6.54 -5.68
N ALA A 115 0.57 -7.17 -6.01
CA ALA A 115 1.38 -7.91 -5.03
C ALA A 115 1.89 -7.00 -3.90
N TYR A 116 2.28 -5.77 -4.22
CA TYR A 116 2.72 -4.80 -3.21
C TYR A 116 1.58 -4.45 -2.25
N LEU A 117 0.37 -4.18 -2.76
CA LEU A 117 -0.82 -3.91 -1.97
C LEU A 117 -1.19 -5.09 -1.06
N GLN A 118 -1.16 -6.31 -1.59
CA GLN A 118 -1.46 -7.53 -0.82
C GLN A 118 -0.45 -7.75 0.32
N SER A 119 0.83 -7.40 0.11
CA SER A 119 1.89 -7.66 1.09
C SER A 119 2.01 -6.57 2.17
N HIS A 120 1.69 -5.31 1.85
CA HIS A 120 1.99 -4.17 2.73
C HIS A 120 0.76 -3.51 3.37
N PHE A 121 -0.45 -3.88 2.94
CA PHE A 121 -1.70 -3.26 3.40
C PHE A 121 -2.70 -4.31 3.95
N ILE A 122 -2.17 -5.32 4.65
CA ILE A 122 -2.99 -6.37 5.28
C ILE A 122 -3.79 -5.75 6.43
N GLY A 123 -5.12 -5.77 6.33
CA GLY A 123 -6.01 -5.14 7.32
C GLY A 123 -6.09 -3.61 7.23
N GLU A 124 -5.42 -2.99 6.25
CA GLU A 124 -5.39 -1.54 6.04
C GLU A 124 -6.09 -1.15 4.72
N ASP A 125 -7.29 -1.66 4.46
CA ASP A 125 -7.96 -1.49 3.16
C ASP A 125 -8.18 -0.02 2.80
N LYS A 126 -8.49 0.83 3.79
CA LYS A 126 -8.66 2.28 3.61
C LYS A 126 -7.40 2.94 3.03
N SER A 127 -6.24 2.56 3.54
CA SER A 127 -4.93 3.11 3.13
C SER A 127 -4.52 2.69 1.71
N LYS A 128 -5.10 1.62 1.14
CA LYS A 128 -4.79 1.17 -0.23
C LYS A 128 -5.17 2.22 -1.27
N TYR A 129 -6.31 2.90 -1.08
CA TYR A 129 -6.75 3.96 -1.98
C TYR A 129 -5.79 5.15 -1.92
N ASP A 130 -5.44 5.61 -0.71
CA ASP A 130 -4.52 6.73 -0.52
C ASP A 130 -3.14 6.43 -1.13
N TYR A 131 -2.66 5.19 -0.97
CA TYR A 131 -1.44 4.72 -1.63
C TYR A 131 -1.50 4.82 -3.15
N LEU A 132 -2.57 4.33 -3.76
CA LEU A 132 -2.74 4.40 -5.21
C LEU A 132 -2.84 5.85 -5.70
N GLN A 133 -3.47 6.75 -4.94
CA GLN A 133 -3.51 8.17 -5.26
C GLN A 133 -2.13 8.82 -5.18
N ILE A 134 -1.34 8.51 -4.15
CA ILE A 134 0.04 9.02 -4.03
C ILE A 134 0.91 8.49 -5.17
N LEU A 135 0.86 7.19 -5.45
CA LEU A 135 1.62 6.59 -6.54
C LEU A 135 1.25 7.22 -7.89
N ARG A 136 -0.06 7.39 -8.14
CA ARG A 136 -0.56 8.05 -9.35
C ARG A 136 -0.09 9.50 -9.45
N LYS A 137 -0.07 10.24 -8.35
CA LYS A 137 0.43 11.62 -8.30
C LYS A 137 1.91 11.69 -8.65
N VAL A 138 2.76 10.90 -8.00
CA VAL A 138 4.21 10.86 -8.24
C VAL A 138 4.50 10.46 -9.69
N VAL A 139 3.83 9.44 -10.22
CA VAL A 139 3.98 9.04 -11.63
C VAL A 139 3.55 10.16 -12.58
N ASN A 140 2.48 10.89 -12.29
CA ASN A 140 2.01 11.98 -13.14
C ASN A 140 2.98 13.17 -13.17
N GLU A 141 3.47 13.58 -12.00
CA GLU A 141 4.30 14.78 -11.81
C GLU A 141 5.77 14.53 -12.20
N SER A 142 6.29 13.33 -11.95
CA SER A 142 7.73 13.05 -12.04
C SER A 142 8.12 12.14 -13.21
N THR A 143 7.19 11.73 -14.07
CA THR A 143 7.55 11.03 -15.33
C THR A 143 7.93 12.01 -16.43
N VAL A 144 9.13 11.84 -16.99
CA VAL A 144 9.68 12.67 -18.07
C VAL A 144 8.92 12.46 -19.39
N CYS A 145 8.81 13.52 -20.20
CA CYS A 145 7.99 13.58 -21.42
C CYS A 145 8.24 12.47 -22.46
N LEU A 146 9.45 11.88 -22.48
CA LEU A 146 9.80 10.80 -23.41
C LEU A 146 9.01 9.50 -23.18
N MET A 147 8.36 9.35 -22.02
CA MET A 147 7.55 8.17 -21.67
C MET A 147 6.05 8.52 -21.59
N GLY A 148 5.56 9.34 -22.52
CA GLY A 148 4.20 9.87 -22.46
C GLY A 148 3.11 8.81 -22.64
N HIS A 149 3.38 7.74 -23.41
CA HIS A 149 2.43 6.66 -23.65
C HIS A 149 2.33 5.74 -22.44
N GLU A 150 3.48 5.26 -21.96
CA GLU A 150 3.66 4.43 -20.78
C GLU A 150 3.06 5.12 -19.55
N ARG A 151 3.32 6.43 -19.40
CA ARG A 151 2.70 7.24 -18.35
C ARG A 151 1.18 7.18 -18.42
N ARG A 152 0.57 7.41 -19.58
CA ARG A 152 -0.91 7.40 -19.70
C ARG A 152 -1.50 6.02 -19.38
N GLN A 153 -0.90 4.95 -19.88
CA GLN A 153 -1.35 3.58 -19.58
C GLN A 153 -1.27 3.28 -18.09
N THR A 154 -0.15 3.65 -17.45
CA THR A 154 0.06 3.43 -16.01
C THR A 154 -0.91 4.26 -15.17
N LEU A 155 -1.12 5.53 -15.52
CA LEU A 155 -2.08 6.39 -14.81
C LEU A 155 -3.52 5.86 -14.93
N GLN A 156 -3.88 5.28 -16.08
CA GLN A 156 -5.18 4.64 -16.30
C GLN A 156 -5.32 3.34 -15.50
N LEU A 157 -4.27 2.52 -15.46
CA LEU A 157 -4.20 1.32 -14.63
C LEU A 157 -4.36 1.67 -13.14
N LEU A 158 -3.61 2.64 -12.63
CA LEU A 158 -3.70 3.04 -11.22
C LEU A 158 -5.09 3.62 -10.88
N ALA A 159 -5.71 4.34 -11.82
CA ALA A 159 -7.08 4.83 -11.65
C ALA A 159 -8.10 3.69 -11.59
N SER A 160 -8.01 2.70 -12.48
CA SER A 160 -8.93 1.55 -12.46
C SER A 160 -8.76 0.70 -11.19
N MET A 161 -7.51 0.48 -10.75
CA MET A 161 -7.22 -0.17 -9.48
C MET A 161 -7.80 0.61 -8.29
N SER A 162 -7.71 1.93 -8.30
CA SER A 162 -8.27 2.78 -7.23
C SER A 162 -9.79 2.63 -7.14
N VAL A 163 -10.48 2.59 -8.29
CA VAL A 163 -11.94 2.36 -8.34
C VAL A 163 -12.31 0.98 -7.82
N ARG A 164 -11.54 -0.06 -8.19
CA ARG A 164 -11.75 -1.43 -7.67
C ARG A 164 -11.63 -1.47 -6.15
N VAL A 165 -10.58 -0.86 -5.59
CA VAL A 165 -10.37 -0.78 -4.13
C VAL A 165 -11.53 -0.05 -3.45
N LEU A 166 -12.03 1.05 -4.01
CA LEU A 166 -13.20 1.76 -3.46
C LEU A 166 -14.47 0.91 -3.53
N ALA A 167 -14.68 0.17 -4.61
CA ALA A 167 -15.82 -0.71 -4.77
C ALA A 167 -15.78 -1.86 -3.75
N GLU A 168 -14.61 -2.44 -3.51
CA GLU A 168 -14.39 -3.47 -2.48
C GLU A 168 -14.65 -2.94 -1.06
N GLN A 169 -14.25 -1.69 -0.76
CA GLN A 169 -14.54 -1.05 0.51
C GLN A 169 -16.02 -0.67 0.69
N SER A 170 -16.69 -0.32 -0.41
CA SER A 170 -18.10 0.09 -0.42
C SER A 170 -19.05 -1.08 -0.59
N ALA A 171 -18.53 -2.28 -0.86
CA ALA A 171 -19.31 -3.49 -0.91
C ALA A 171 -19.96 -3.68 0.46
N ILE A 172 -21.28 -3.51 0.48
CA ILE A 172 -22.14 -3.74 1.63
C ILE A 172 -21.74 -5.09 2.24
N PRO A 173 -21.52 -5.20 3.57
CA PRO A 173 -21.21 -6.48 4.18
C PRO A 173 -22.32 -7.46 3.78
N ASP A 174 -21.88 -8.60 3.21
CA ASP A 174 -22.68 -9.74 2.78
C ASP A 174 -24.21 -9.52 2.82
N ALA A 175 -24.80 -9.25 1.65
CA ALA A 175 -26.23 -9.01 1.50
C ALA A 175 -27.11 -10.20 1.91
N SER A 176 -26.53 -11.33 2.33
CA SER A 176 -27.25 -12.44 2.95
C SER A 176 -28.12 -12.02 4.16
N CYS A 177 -27.77 -10.91 4.83
CA CYS A 177 -28.49 -10.39 6.00
C CYS A 177 -29.27 -9.09 5.75
N VAL A 178 -29.28 -8.55 4.53
CA VAL A 178 -29.94 -7.27 4.22
C VAL A 178 -31.41 -7.52 3.88
N THR A 179 -32.30 -7.25 4.85
CA THR A 179 -33.74 -7.23 4.59
C THR A 179 -34.13 -5.87 3.99
N CYS A 180 -34.40 -5.83 2.68
CA CYS A 180 -34.87 -4.64 2.00
C CYS A 180 -36.38 -4.48 2.21
N TYR A 181 -36.80 -3.45 2.94
CA TYR A 181 -38.21 -3.07 3.04
C TYR A 181 -38.59 -2.18 1.85
N TYR A 182 -39.19 -2.76 0.82
CA TYR A 182 -39.79 -1.99 -0.26
C TYR A 182 -41.22 -1.57 0.12
N GLN A 183 -41.46 -0.27 0.27
CA GLN A 183 -42.82 0.25 0.34
C GLN A 183 -43.40 0.35 -1.08
N PRO A 184 -44.57 -0.26 -1.37
CA PRO A 184 -45.22 -0.13 -2.66
C PRO A 184 -45.48 1.32 -3.03
N ALA A 185 -45.43 1.62 -4.33
CA ALA A 185 -45.75 2.95 -4.82
C ALA A 185 -47.19 3.35 -4.43
N PRO A 186 -47.47 4.65 -4.18
CA PRO A 186 -48.71 5.12 -3.54
C PRO A 186 -50.02 4.77 -4.26
N TYR A 187 -49.95 4.36 -5.52
CA TYR A 187 -51.11 4.01 -6.33
C TYR A 187 -51.52 2.52 -6.23
N VAL A 188 -50.71 1.68 -5.58
CA VAL A 188 -51.04 0.27 -5.35
C VAL A 188 -52.01 0.17 -4.15
N ARG A 189 -53.29 -0.06 -4.43
CA ARG A 189 -54.38 -0.07 -3.43
C ARG A 189 -54.79 -1.48 -2.96
N ASP A 190 -53.95 -2.48 -3.11
CA ASP A 190 -54.27 -3.83 -2.63
C ASP A 190 -54.04 -3.96 -1.12
N HIS A 191 -55.12 -4.16 -0.37
CA HIS A 191 -55.14 -4.25 1.10
C HIS A 191 -54.62 -5.60 1.65
N ASN A 192 -53.94 -6.42 0.83
CA ASN A 192 -53.58 -7.80 1.16
C ASN A 192 -52.08 -8.11 0.92
N PHE A 193 -51.19 -7.18 1.23
CA PHE A 193 -49.74 -7.36 1.03
C PHE A 193 -48.99 -7.68 2.34
N SER A 194 -49.03 -8.94 2.77
CA SER A 194 -47.97 -9.53 3.61
C SER A 194 -46.88 -10.09 2.71
N ASN A 195 -46.12 -9.23 2.02
CA ASN A 195 -45.01 -9.67 1.18
C ASN A 195 -43.68 -9.15 1.72
N TYR A 196 -43.12 -9.87 2.69
CA TYR A 196 -41.69 -9.82 2.95
C TYR A 196 -41.01 -10.59 1.82
N TYR A 197 -40.43 -9.89 0.85
CA TYR A 197 -39.56 -10.54 -0.13
C TYR A 197 -38.21 -10.81 0.53
N VAL A 198 -38.01 -12.05 0.98
CA VAL A 198 -36.67 -12.57 1.30
C VAL A 198 -35.97 -12.80 -0.04
N ALA A 199 -34.91 -12.05 -0.31
CA ALA A 199 -34.09 -12.24 -1.50
C ALA A 199 -33.40 -13.62 -1.42
N ASN A 200 -33.99 -14.63 -2.07
CA ASN A 200 -33.38 -15.95 -2.13
C ASN A 200 -32.26 -15.94 -3.18
N GLN A 201 -31.06 -16.41 -2.82
CA GLN A 201 -29.79 -16.21 -3.54
C GLN A 201 -29.68 -16.87 -4.94
N ASN A 202 -30.78 -17.33 -5.55
CA ASN A 202 -30.75 -18.23 -6.71
C ASN A 202 -31.43 -17.68 -7.99
N ILE A 203 -31.55 -16.36 -8.17
CA ILE A 203 -32.11 -15.80 -9.41
C ILE A 203 -30.97 -15.38 -10.35
N PRO A 204 -30.82 -15.99 -11.55
CA PRO A 204 -29.81 -15.59 -12.51
C PRO A 204 -30.15 -14.21 -13.09
N THR A 205 -29.24 -13.27 -12.96
CA THR A 205 -29.35 -11.90 -13.52
C THR A 205 -29.05 -11.88 -15.01
N TRP A 206 -29.93 -12.45 -15.84
CA TRP A 206 -29.93 -12.18 -17.28
C TRP A 206 -31.37 -12.19 -17.82
N LEU A 207 -31.90 -11.01 -18.12
CA LEU A 207 -33.01 -10.85 -19.06
C LEU A 207 -32.47 -10.07 -20.26
N PRO A 208 -32.62 -10.55 -21.50
CA PRO A 208 -32.23 -9.82 -22.69
C PRO A 208 -33.26 -8.71 -22.96
N CYS A 209 -32.80 -7.51 -23.28
CA CYS A 209 -33.65 -6.43 -23.77
C CYS A 209 -34.12 -6.75 -25.20
N ASN A 210 -35.43 -6.74 -25.42
CA ASN A 210 -36.04 -6.49 -26.73
C ASN A 210 -36.24 -4.98 -26.92
#